data_AF-A0A1H7RZV4-F1
#
_entry.id   AF-A0A1H7RZV4-F1
#
_cell.length_a   1.000
_cell.length_b   1.000
_cell.length_c   1.000
_cell.angle_alpha   90.00
_cell.angle_beta   90.00
_cell.angle_gamma   90.00
#
_symmetry.space_group_name_H-M   'P 1'
#
loop_
_entity.id
_entity.type
_entity.pdbx_description
1 polymer ?
#
loop_
_entity_poly.entity_id
_entity_poly.type
_entity_poly.pdbx_seq_one_letter_code
_entity_poly.pdbx_strand_id
1 'polypeptide(L)' 'MDEIEMMPIPDGTWIMVCPCGQSEVRGRGLKPSWQAFEAKMLPGRRYRVCCKACGRCLEDRLIYGSKGSTRLGPS' A
#
# COMPACT_ATOMS: atom_id res chain seq x y z
N MET A 1 17.48 3.38 1.06
CA MET A 1 16.06 3.07 1.27
C MET A 1 15.28 4.20 0.64
N ASP A 2 14.77 4.02 -0.59
CA ASP A 2 14.17 5.10 -1.39
C ASP A 2 12.74 4.82 -1.85
N GLU A 3 12.15 3.74 -1.38
CA GLU A 3 10.83 3.30 -1.83
C GLU A 3 9.78 3.53 -0.73
N ILE A 4 8.51 3.65 -1.13
CA ILE A 4 7.40 3.58 -0.19
C ILE A 4 7.32 2.15 0.35
N GLU A 5 7.30 2.01 1.66
CA GLU A 5 7.14 0.73 2.33
C GLU A 5 5.67 0.48 2.66
N MET A 6 5.23 -0.76 2.44
CA MET A 6 3.89 -1.22 2.75
C MET A 6 4.02 -2.45 3.63
N MET A 7 3.50 -2.36 4.86
CA MET A 7 3.60 -3.42 5.86
C MET A 7 2.19 -3.90 6.22
N PRO A 8 1.87 -5.19 5.99
CA PRO A 8 0.63 -5.77 6.50
C PRO A 8 0.76 -5.99 8.01
N ILE A 9 -0.30 -5.67 8.76
CA ILE A 9 -0.44 -6.05 10.17
C ILE A 9 -1.42 -7.24 10.25
N PRO A 10 -1.23 -8.18 11.19
CA PRO A 10 -2.05 -9.39 11.33
C PRO A 10 -3.57 -9.17 11.46
N ASP A 11 -4.02 -8.00 11.93
CA ASP A 11 -5.44 -7.65 12.05
C ASP A 11 -6.10 -7.25 10.71
N GLY A 12 -5.33 -7.31 9.62
CA GLY A 12 -5.75 -6.88 8.28
C GLY A 12 -5.63 -5.37 8.07
N THR A 13 -4.99 -4.63 8.99
CA THR A 13 -4.53 -3.27 8.72
C THR A 13 -3.27 -3.24 7.86
N TRP A 14 -3.02 -2.09 7.24
CA TRP A 14 -1.84 -1.80 6.43
C TRP A 14 -1.19 -0.52 6.91
N ILE A 15 0.12 -0.52 7.06
CA ILE A 15 0.91 0.69 7.26
C ILE A 15 1.58 1.03 5.93
N MET A 16 1.38 2.26 5.47
CA MET A 16 2.20 2.86 4.41
C MET A 16 3.17 3.86 5.03
N VAL A 17 4.43 3.78 4.62
CA VAL A 17 5.49 4.69 5.05
C VAL A 17 6.22 5.21 3.84
N CYS A 18 6.24 6.53 3.69
CA CYS A 18 7.02 7.22 2.67
C CYS A 18 8.32 7.75 3.29
N PRO A 19 9.47 7.65 2.60
CA PRO A 19 10.73 8.22 3.08
C PRO A 19 10.71 9.75 3.24
N CYS A 20 9.69 10.45 2.72
CA CYS A 20 9.50 11.87 3.01
C CYS A 20 8.99 12.16 4.44
N GLY A 21 8.76 11.12 5.24
CA GLY A 21 8.23 11.23 6.61
C GLY A 21 6.71 11.08 6.71
N GLN A 22 5.99 10.92 5.59
CA GLN A 22 4.56 10.63 5.63
C GLN A 22 4.27 9.16 5.94
N SER A 23 3.27 8.92 6.77
CA SER A 23 2.82 7.57 7.09
C SER A 23 1.31 7.51 7.28
N GLU A 24 0.68 6.42 6.87
CA GLU A 24 -0.77 6.22 7.03
C GLU A 24 -1.05 4.77 7.43
N VAL A 25 -1.88 4.59 8.47
CA VAL A 25 -2.37 3.28 8.90
C VAL A 25 -3.82 3.13 8.44
N ARG A 26 -4.12 2.04 7.74
CA ARG A 26 -5.48 1.72 7.28
C ARG A 26 -5.97 0.47 7.96
N GLY A 27 -7.11 0.56 8.65
CA GLY A 27 -7.80 -0.60 9.22
C GLY A 27 -9.00 -1.12 8.47
N ARG A 28 -9.42 -2.33 8.84
CA ARG A 28 -10.68 -2.93 8.39
C ARG A 28 -11.84 -2.01 8.78
N GLY A 29 -12.69 -1.65 7.81
CA GLY A 29 -13.93 -0.90 8.05
C GLY A 29 -13.83 0.63 7.99
N LEU A 30 -12.64 1.21 7.79
CA LEU A 30 -12.50 2.65 7.57
C LEU A 30 -12.81 3.05 6.11
N LYS A 31 -13.31 4.27 5.92
CA LYS A 31 -13.74 4.87 4.64
C LYS A 31 -12.76 4.55 3.48
N PRO A 32 -13.25 4.38 2.24
CA PRO A 32 -12.52 3.73 1.16
C PRO A 32 -11.29 4.49 0.61
N SER A 33 -11.03 5.73 1.04
CA SER A 33 -9.98 6.57 0.46
C SER A 33 -8.81 6.80 1.42
N TRP A 34 -7.61 6.41 0.99
CA TRP A 34 -6.34 6.84 1.57
C TRP A 34 -6.25 8.37 1.58
N GLN A 35 -5.85 8.95 2.71
CA GLN A 35 -5.73 10.40 2.92
C GLN A 35 -4.37 10.90 2.46
N ALA A 36 -3.29 10.34 3.01
CA ALA A 36 -1.91 10.77 2.73
C ALA A 36 -1.35 10.13 1.45
N PHE A 37 -1.94 9.01 1.05
CA PHE A 37 -1.57 8.28 -0.15
C PHE A 37 -2.73 8.19 -1.12
N GLU A 38 -2.44 7.88 -2.37
CA GLU A 38 -3.40 7.50 -3.39
C GLU A 38 -3.04 6.12 -3.89
N ALA A 39 -3.96 5.17 -3.81
CA ALA A 39 -3.77 3.82 -4.33
C ALA A 39 -4.71 3.57 -5.50
N LYS A 40 -4.18 3.09 -6.63
CA LYS A 40 -4.94 2.81 -7.84
C LYS A 40 -4.57 1.44 -8.41
N MET A 41 -5.58 0.66 -8.80
CA MET A 41 -5.37 -0.55 -9.59
C MET A 41 -5.06 -0.19 -11.05
N LEU A 42 -4.03 -0.81 -11.60
CA LEU A 42 -3.62 -0.71 -12.98
C LEU A 42 -3.94 -2.03 -13.72
N PRO A 43 -4.05 -1.99 -15.06
CA PRO A 43 -4.23 -3.21 -15.86
C PRO A 43 -3.13 -4.26 -15.59
N GLY A 44 -3.51 -5.54 -15.65
CA GLY A 44 -2.58 -6.66 -15.50
C GLY A 44 -2.23 -7.02 -14.06
N ARG A 45 -3.16 -6.83 -13.12
CA ARG A 45 -2.96 -7.05 -11.67
C ARG A 45 -1.79 -6.23 -11.12
N ARG A 46 -1.66 -4.99 -11.55
CA ARG A 46 -0.69 -4.05 -10.98
C ARG A 46 -1.42 -3.07 -10.09
N TYR A 47 -0.72 -2.51 -9.14
CA TYR A 47 -1.21 -1.39 -8.34
C TYR A 47 -0.13 -0.32 -8.31
N ARG A 48 -0.58 0.93 -8.21
CA ARG A 48 0.27 2.08 -7.97
C ARG A 48 -0.17 2.76 -6.69
N VAL A 49 0.78 3.08 -5.84
CA VAL A 49 0.60 3.86 -4.61
C VAL A 49 1.44 5.12 -4.76
N CYS A 50 0.85 6.29 -4.57
CA CYS A 50 1.55 7.57 -4.61
C CYS A 50 1.37 8.33 -3.29
N CYS A 51 2.45 8.89 -2.75
CA CYS A 51 2.38 9.83 -1.64
C CYS A 51 1.91 11.19 -2.14
N LYS A 52 0.84 11.74 -1.57
CA LYS A 52 0.31 13.05 -1.98
C LYS A 52 1.19 14.22 -1.53
N ALA A 53 2.02 14.03 -0.50
CA ALA A 53 2.88 15.09 0.03
C ALA A 53 4.12 15.34 -0.84
N CYS A 54 4.78 14.29 -1.32
CA CYS A 54 6.02 14.41 -2.09
C CYS A 54 5.92 13.92 -3.54
N GLY A 55 4.78 13.37 -3.95
CA GLY A 55 4.56 12.83 -5.29
C GLY A 55 5.29 11.52 -5.59
N ARG A 56 6.05 10.95 -4.64
CA ARG A 56 6.73 9.67 -4.83
C ARG A 56 5.70 8.56 -5.05
N CYS A 57 5.96 7.68 -6.01
CA CYS A 57 5.08 6.56 -6.32
C CYS A 57 5.83 5.24 -6.28
N LEU A 58 5.15 4.21 -5.78
CA LEU A 58 5.47 2.80 -5.89
C LEU A 58 4.51 2.17 -6.90
N GLU A 59 5.02 1.42 -7.85
CA GLU A 59 4.22 0.53 -8.70
C GLU A 59 4.69 -0.89 -8.50
N ASP A 60 3.77 -1.80 -8.20
CA ASP A 60 4.08 -3.21 -8.01
C ASP A 60 2.95 -4.07 -8.55
N ARG A 61 3.22 -5.37 -8.70
CA ARG A 61 2.24 -6.36 -9.09
C ARG A 61 1.54 -6.92 -7.86
N LEU A 62 0.23 -7.01 -7.94
CA LEU A 62 -0.61 -7.74 -6.99
C LEU A 62 -0.39 -9.24 -7.23
N ILE A 63 0.72 -9.76 -6.71
CA ILE A 63 1.05 -11.18 -6.67
C ILE A 63 0.63 -11.73 -5.32
N TYR A 64 0.44 -13.04 -5.31
CA TYR A 64 0.27 -13.85 -4.13
C TYR A 64 1.27 -13.42 -3.02
N GLY A 65 0.89 -12.87 -1.85
CA GLY A 65 1.87 -12.49 -0.82
C GLY A 65 2.79 -11.29 -1.13
N SER A 66 2.48 -10.47 -2.14
CA SER A 66 3.19 -9.20 -2.35
C SER A 66 2.82 -8.13 -1.31
N LYS A 67 3.59 -7.04 -1.28
CA LYS A 67 3.43 -5.87 -0.39
C LYS A 67 2.02 -5.23 -0.36
N GLY A 68 1.10 -5.60 -1.26
CA GLY A 68 -0.29 -5.16 -1.27
C GLY A 68 -1.33 -6.28 -1.14
N SER A 69 -0.90 -7.54 -0.94
CA SER A 69 -1.78 -8.70 -0.86
C SER A 69 -2.09 -9.09 0.59
N THR A 70 -3.39 -9.12 0.95
CA THR A 70 -3.86 -9.53 2.28
C THR A 70 -3.93 -11.05 2.47
N ARG A 71 -3.53 -11.86 1.47
CA ARG A 71 -3.61 -13.32 1.55
C ARG A 71 -2.19 -13.93 1.54
N LEU A 72 -1.84 -14.62 2.63
CA LEU A 72 -0.64 -15.49 2.82
C LEU A 72 -0.77 -16.78 2.02
N GLY A 73 0.29 -17.27 1.35
CA GLY A 73 0.25 -18.28 0.23
C GLY A 73 -0.87 -19.30 0.35
N PRO A 74 -1.59 -19.78 -0.71
CA PRO A 74 -2.26 -21.07 -0.51
C PRO A 74 -1.17 -22.05 -0.07
N SER A 75 -1.38 -22.68 1.09
CA SER A 75 -0.43 -23.58 1.74
C SER A 75 -0.17 -24.83 0.92
#